data_AF-A0A1V6RI22-F1
#
_entry.id   AF-A0A1V6RI22-F1
#
_cell.length_a   1.000
_cell.length_b   1.000
_cell.length_c   1.000
_cell.angle_alpha   90.00
_cell.angle_beta   90.00
_cell.angle_gamma   90.00
#
_symmetry.space_group_name_H-M   'P 1'
#
loop_
_entity.id
_entity.type
_entity.pdbx_description
1 polymer ?
#
loop_
_entity_poly.entity_id
_entity_poly.type
_entity_poly.pdbx_seq_one_letter_code
_entity_poly.pdbx_strand_id
1 'polypeptide(L)'
;MDAMAILGLKVQSTEAPDLEQQNQNTNCLLLREPEWRESLVNPQCMLNNPGPTCNSMPLQHDDKHDDTPKESQEQNAQLRHQMKEQLKGFQEQNIQLRHEMTKQAQIILDLTKKHKEAVGRFEQHTANIIYELEEQKKKVSDLKCQKGKLVRHHEKQTKRISDLECQNGMLIHSLEEQTRIASALEKRDAKMKEVFGNISSTMFLELEYQEELINEMTPGEGGFFQPSHNTLVDLVEIIGQWTTDDKHSEMMFNLEDEPHFEQLYAELLSRFNEQSCQVKMQAMKLNRQKGMIDEQRSTIFELEAQKRKLASDLEEQDGRVASLLECLEGNGVEFTFLWN
;
A
#
# COMPACT_ATOMS: atom_id res chain seq x y z
N MET A 1 10.33 -10.53 12.72
CA MET A 1 10.82 -11.88 12.35
C MET A 1 11.44 -11.75 10.97
N ASP A 2 12.76 -11.89 10.93
CA ASP A 2 13.59 -11.56 9.77
C ASP A 2 13.64 -12.75 8.80
N ALA A 3 13.33 -12.51 7.52
CA ALA A 3 13.12 -13.55 6.50
C ALA A 3 14.40 -14.29 6.07
N MET A 4 15.55 -13.91 6.62
CA MET A 4 16.86 -14.51 6.34
C MET A 4 17.15 -15.80 7.15
N ALA A 5 16.34 -16.14 8.15
CA ALA A 5 16.67 -17.21 9.10
C ALA A 5 16.25 -18.63 8.68
N ILE A 6 15.45 -18.81 7.62
CA ILE A 6 14.80 -20.10 7.34
C ILE A 6 15.61 -21.04 6.42
N LEU A 7 16.66 -20.56 5.74
CA LEU A 7 17.34 -21.37 4.72
C LEU A 7 18.75 -21.88 5.04
N GLY A 8 19.28 -21.67 6.25
CA GLY A 8 20.52 -22.36 6.67
C GLY A 8 21.71 -22.24 5.70
N LEU A 9 21.76 -21.16 4.91
CA LEU A 9 22.83 -20.92 3.94
C LEU A 9 23.93 -20.11 4.63
N LYS A 10 24.93 -20.85 5.10
CA LYS A 10 26.20 -20.30 5.56
C LYS A 10 26.88 -19.64 4.35
N VAL A 11 26.79 -18.32 4.22
CA VAL A 11 27.53 -17.57 3.21
C VAL A 11 29.01 -17.61 3.60
N GLN A 12 29.73 -18.60 3.05
CA GLN A 12 31.17 -18.46 2.87
C GLN A 12 31.37 -17.42 1.77
N SER A 13 31.78 -16.22 2.18
CA SER A 13 32.35 -15.23 1.27
C SER A 13 33.66 -15.80 0.73
N THR A 14 33.58 -16.55 -0.37
CA THR A 14 34.73 -16.83 -1.21
C THR A 14 34.78 -15.71 -2.22
N GLU A 15 35.73 -14.79 -2.04
CA GLU A 15 36.12 -13.83 -3.06
C GLU A 15 36.32 -14.59 -4.38
N ALA A 16 35.64 -14.12 -5.43
CA ALA A 16 35.80 -14.68 -6.76
C ALA A 16 37.27 -14.48 -7.19
N PRO A 17 38.00 -15.53 -7.57
CA PRO A 17 39.31 -15.34 -8.16
C PRO A 17 39.12 -14.64 -9.50
N ASP A 18 39.86 -13.54 -9.66
CA ASP A 18 39.96 -12.74 -10.87
C ASP A 18 40.40 -13.62 -12.05
N LEU A 19 39.42 -14.07 -12.84
CA LEU A 19 39.59 -14.92 -14.02
C LEU A 19 40.33 -14.19 -15.16
N GLU A 20 40.54 -12.88 -15.06
CA GLU A 20 41.22 -12.10 -16.07
C GLU A 20 42.76 -12.21 -15.95
N GLN A 21 43.29 -12.64 -14.80
CA GLN A 21 44.73 -12.74 -14.59
C GLN A 21 45.33 -14.14 -14.86
N GLN A 22 44.50 -15.17 -15.03
CA GLN A 22 44.97 -16.54 -15.24
C GLN A 22 45.16 -16.93 -16.72
N ASN A 23 44.73 -16.09 -17.66
CA ASN A 23 44.79 -16.39 -19.11
C ASN A 23 46.02 -15.80 -19.83
N GLN A 24 46.93 -15.13 -19.11
CA GLN A 24 48.14 -14.55 -19.70
C GLN A 24 49.38 -15.46 -19.62
N ASN A 25 49.27 -16.67 -19.02
CA ASN A 25 50.47 -17.46 -18.69
C ASN A 25 50.50 -18.89 -19.24
N THR A 26 49.65 -19.25 -20.19
CA THR A 26 49.57 -20.62 -20.75
C THR A 26 49.99 -20.76 -22.21
N ASN A 27 50.35 -19.68 -22.91
CA ASN A 27 50.72 -19.74 -24.32
C ASN A 27 52.10 -19.13 -24.60
N CYS A 28 53.16 -19.77 -24.10
CA CYS A 28 54.53 -19.55 -24.59
C CYS A 28 55.42 -20.77 -24.27
N LEU A 29 54.99 -21.98 -24.63
CA LEU A 29 55.97 -23.05 -24.91
C LEU A 29 56.52 -22.80 -26.31
N LEU A 30 57.42 -21.82 -26.41
CA LEU A 30 58.32 -21.68 -27.54
C LEU A 30 59.19 -22.94 -27.57
N LEU A 31 58.76 -23.93 -28.35
CA LEU A 31 59.63 -25.01 -28.81
C LEU A 31 60.78 -24.37 -29.57
N ARG A 32 61.89 -24.15 -28.86
CA ARG A 32 63.17 -23.77 -29.44
C ARG A 32 63.54 -24.87 -30.43
N GLU A 33 63.47 -24.56 -31.72
CA GLU A 33 63.92 -25.48 -32.77
C GLU A 33 65.38 -25.88 -32.47
N PRO A 34 65.72 -27.17 -32.55
CA PRO A 34 67.10 -27.58 -32.43
C PRO A 34 67.90 -26.98 -33.59
N GLU A 35 68.88 -26.13 -33.26
CA GLU A 35 69.88 -25.63 -34.20
C GLU A 35 70.66 -26.83 -34.74
N TRP A 36 70.28 -27.32 -35.92
CA TRP A 36 71.09 -28.25 -36.69
C TRP A 36 72.34 -27.49 -37.15
N ARG A 37 73.45 -27.61 -36.41
CA ARG A 37 74.75 -27.27 -36.96
C ARG A 37 75.02 -28.26 -38.09
N GLU A 38 74.96 -27.77 -39.32
CA GLU A 38 75.47 -28.48 -40.48
C GLU A 38 76.92 -28.88 -40.18
N SER A 39 77.11 -30.17 -39.92
CA SER A 39 78.44 -30.74 -39.87
C SER A 39 79.03 -30.62 -41.27
N LEU A 40 79.97 -29.68 -41.45
CA LEU A 40 80.78 -29.47 -42.65
C LEU A 40 81.74 -30.65 -42.91
N VAL A 41 81.29 -31.89 -42.69
CA VAL A 41 82.01 -33.09 -43.14
C VAL A 41 81.62 -33.29 -44.60
N ASN A 42 82.34 -32.58 -45.45
CA ASN A 42 82.34 -32.78 -46.90
C ASN A 42 82.74 -34.24 -47.23
N PRO A 43 81.85 -35.08 -47.81
CA PRO A 43 82.19 -36.46 -48.14
C PRO A 43 83.10 -36.61 -49.38
N GLN A 44 83.54 -35.51 -50.01
CA GLN A 44 84.27 -35.57 -51.29
C GLN A 44 85.80 -35.74 -51.19
N CYS A 45 86.38 -35.97 -50.02
CA CYS A 45 87.85 -36.02 -49.89
C CYS A 45 88.50 -37.41 -50.12
N MET A 46 87.79 -38.40 -50.68
CA MET A 46 88.31 -39.77 -50.87
C MET A 46 88.47 -40.19 -52.34
N LEU A 47 88.65 -39.24 -53.25
CA LEU A 47 88.91 -39.51 -54.68
C LEU A 47 90.35 -39.14 -55.06
N ASN A 48 91.17 -40.19 -55.17
CA ASN A 48 92.31 -40.34 -56.07
C ASN A 48 93.42 -39.27 -56.05
N ASN A 49 94.47 -39.51 -55.27
CA ASN A 49 95.81 -39.06 -55.67
C ASN A 49 96.36 -40.06 -56.72
N PRO A 50 96.57 -39.65 -58.00
CA PRO A 50 97.44 -40.40 -58.90
C PRO A 50 98.88 -40.30 -58.38
N GLY A 51 99.55 -41.45 -58.30
CA GLY A 51 100.84 -41.60 -57.64
C GLY A 51 101.98 -40.79 -58.25
N PRO A 52 103.12 -40.66 -57.55
CA PRO A 52 104.33 -40.12 -58.13
C PRO A 52 104.87 -41.11 -59.17
N THR A 53 105.11 -40.59 -60.37
CA THR A 53 105.81 -41.21 -61.48
C THR A 53 107.17 -41.74 -61.02
N CYS A 54 107.26 -43.06 -60.82
CA CYS A 54 108.52 -43.74 -60.54
C CYS A 54 109.35 -43.78 -61.83
N ASN A 55 110.44 -43.03 -61.84
CA ASN A 55 111.45 -43.02 -62.87
C ASN A 55 112.00 -44.44 -63.10
N SER A 56 112.03 -44.82 -64.36
CA SER A 56 112.67 -46.02 -64.87
C SER A 56 114.19 -45.96 -64.61
N MET A 57 114.71 -46.95 -63.89
CA MET A 57 116.09 -47.40 -64.05
C MET A 57 116.08 -48.86 -64.50
N PRO A 58 116.87 -49.24 -65.53
CA PRO A 58 116.96 -50.61 -65.99
C PRO A 58 117.86 -51.39 -65.05
N LEU A 59 117.28 -52.29 -64.25
CA LEU A 59 118.06 -53.27 -63.50
C LEU A 59 118.33 -54.46 -64.41
N GLN A 60 119.61 -54.64 -64.75
CA GLN A 60 120.14 -55.75 -65.52
C GLN A 60 119.81 -57.08 -64.86
N HIS A 61 119.50 -58.05 -65.72
CA HIS A 61 119.46 -59.47 -65.42
C HIS A 61 120.69 -59.93 -64.64
N ASP A 62 120.46 -60.64 -63.55
CA ASP A 62 121.29 -61.78 -63.18
C ASP A 62 120.39 -62.99 -62.92
N ASP A 63 120.59 -63.98 -63.78
CA ASP A 63 120.15 -65.36 -63.65
C ASP A 63 120.64 -65.95 -62.33
N LYS A 64 119.73 -66.38 -61.46
CA LYS A 64 119.82 -67.66 -60.72
C LYS A 64 118.69 -67.86 -59.72
N HIS A 65 118.16 -69.08 -59.74
CA HIS A 65 117.23 -69.72 -58.82
C HIS A 65 115.73 -69.61 -59.14
N ASP A 66 115.36 -70.45 -60.12
CA ASP A 66 114.14 -71.27 -60.10
C ASP A 66 113.86 -71.84 -58.69
N ASP A 67 112.56 -71.88 -58.34
CA ASP A 67 111.90 -72.53 -57.18
C ASP A 67 111.32 -71.65 -56.04
N THR A 68 111.01 -70.37 -56.24
CA THR A 68 110.13 -69.60 -55.30
C THR A 68 108.90 -68.83 -55.88
N PRO A 69 108.38 -69.06 -57.11
CA PRO A 69 107.20 -68.32 -57.61
C PRO A 69 105.84 -68.85 -57.09
N LYS A 70 105.75 -70.11 -56.63
CA LYS A 70 104.49 -70.71 -56.17
C LYS A 70 103.95 -70.12 -54.87
N GLU A 71 104.83 -69.83 -53.91
CA GLU A 71 104.41 -69.38 -52.57
C GLU A 71 103.85 -67.95 -52.58
N SER A 72 104.44 -67.04 -53.36
CA SER A 72 103.90 -65.67 -53.52
C SER A 72 102.58 -65.63 -54.30
N GLN A 73 102.39 -66.57 -55.24
CA GLN A 73 101.15 -66.69 -56.00
C GLN A 73 100.01 -67.21 -55.11
N GLU A 74 100.31 -68.17 -54.22
CA GLU A 74 99.35 -68.72 -53.26
C GLU A 74 98.97 -67.70 -52.18
N GLN A 75 99.94 -66.95 -51.64
CA GLN A 75 99.68 -65.83 -50.71
C GLN A 75 98.79 -64.75 -51.33
N ASN A 76 99.03 -64.39 -52.60
CA ASN A 76 98.19 -63.43 -53.31
C ASN A 76 96.78 -63.97 -53.58
N ALA A 77 96.63 -65.26 -53.89
CA ALA A 77 95.32 -65.89 -54.05
C ALA A 77 94.55 -65.90 -52.72
N GLN A 78 95.21 -66.20 -51.61
CA GLN A 78 94.64 -66.18 -50.27
C GLN A 78 94.22 -64.76 -49.85
N LEU A 79 95.07 -63.76 -50.08
CA LEU A 79 94.74 -62.36 -49.81
C LEU A 79 93.54 -61.88 -50.64
N ARG A 80 93.49 -62.22 -51.94
CA ARG A 80 92.34 -61.91 -52.79
C ARG A 80 91.05 -62.55 -52.30
N HIS A 81 91.13 -63.80 -51.83
CA HIS A 81 89.98 -64.48 -51.23
C HIS A 81 89.52 -63.77 -49.95
N GLN A 82 90.46 -63.41 -49.06
CA GLN A 82 90.16 -62.70 -47.82
C GLN A 82 89.53 -61.32 -48.08
N MET A 83 90.09 -60.54 -49.01
CA MET A 83 89.53 -59.24 -49.41
C MET A 83 88.13 -59.39 -50.02
N LYS A 84 87.90 -60.44 -50.82
CA LYS A 84 86.60 -60.72 -51.42
C LYS A 84 85.55 -61.08 -50.37
N GLU A 85 85.90 -61.89 -49.38
CA GLU A 85 85.00 -62.22 -48.27
C GLU A 85 84.70 -61.01 -47.39
N GLN A 86 85.70 -60.17 -47.09
CA GLN A 86 85.46 -58.90 -46.39
C GLN A 86 84.54 -57.98 -47.19
N LEU A 87 84.77 -57.83 -48.50
CA LEU A 87 83.92 -57.03 -49.37
C LEU A 87 82.48 -57.55 -49.39
N LYS A 88 82.30 -58.87 -49.45
CA LYS A 88 80.98 -59.50 -49.39
C LYS A 88 80.28 -59.20 -48.06
N GLY A 89 80.99 -59.30 -46.94
CA GLY A 89 80.47 -58.92 -45.62
C GLY A 89 80.03 -57.45 -45.55
N PHE A 90 80.85 -56.54 -46.07
CA PHE A 90 80.49 -55.11 -46.14
C PHE A 90 79.28 -54.86 -47.05
N GLN A 91 79.19 -55.54 -48.19
CA GLN A 91 78.03 -55.43 -49.09
C GLN A 91 76.75 -55.91 -48.41
N GLU A 92 76.80 -57.03 -47.70
CA GLU A 92 75.64 -57.57 -46.98
C GLU A 92 75.19 -56.64 -45.85
N GLN A 93 76.14 -56.11 -45.06
CA GLN A 93 75.85 -55.07 -44.06
C GLN A 93 75.24 -53.81 -44.68
N ASN A 94 75.72 -53.37 -45.84
CA ASN A 94 75.16 -52.20 -46.55
C ASN A 94 73.73 -52.46 -47.03
N ILE A 95 73.46 -53.65 -47.56
CA ILE A 95 72.11 -54.06 -47.97
C ILE A 95 71.17 -54.07 -46.76
N GLN A 96 71.58 -54.66 -45.63
CA GLN A 96 70.80 -54.67 -44.40
C GLN A 96 70.54 -53.25 -43.88
N LEU A 97 71.55 -52.39 -43.87
CA LEU A 97 71.41 -50.99 -43.45
C LEU A 97 70.43 -50.24 -44.35
N ARG A 98 70.50 -50.39 -45.67
CA ARG A 98 69.55 -49.76 -46.61
C ARG A 98 68.12 -50.25 -46.40
N HIS A 99 67.95 -51.54 -46.14
CA HIS A 99 66.63 -52.10 -45.83
C HIS A 99 66.06 -51.48 -44.55
N GLU A 100 66.87 -51.37 -43.50
CA GLU A 100 66.44 -50.78 -42.23
C GLU A 100 66.15 -49.28 -42.36
N MET A 101 66.98 -48.54 -43.09
CA MET A 101 66.71 -47.14 -43.43
C MET A 101 65.39 -46.98 -44.19
N THR A 102 65.07 -47.91 -45.09
CA THR A 102 63.80 -47.88 -45.85
C THR A 102 62.60 -48.11 -44.92
N LYS A 103 62.70 -49.04 -43.96
CA LYS A 103 61.65 -49.23 -42.95
C LYS A 103 61.46 -47.99 -42.08
N GLN A 104 62.55 -47.38 -41.61
CA GLN A 104 62.48 -46.16 -40.80
C GLN A 104 61.86 -45.00 -41.58
N ALA A 105 62.22 -44.84 -42.85
CA ALA A 105 61.61 -43.82 -43.71
C ALA A 105 60.09 -44.03 -43.84
N GLN A 106 59.63 -45.27 -44.00
CA GLN A 106 58.20 -45.58 -44.05
C GLN A 106 57.48 -45.25 -42.73
N ILE A 107 58.08 -45.58 -41.59
CA ILE A 107 57.54 -45.24 -40.27
C ILE A 107 57.41 -43.72 -40.11
N ILE A 108 58.42 -42.96 -40.52
CA ILE A 108 58.39 -41.50 -40.48
C ILE A 108 57.26 -40.97 -41.36
N LEU A 109 57.12 -41.46 -42.59
CA LEU A 109 56.04 -41.05 -43.50
C LEU A 109 54.65 -41.33 -42.91
N ASP A 110 54.46 -42.53 -42.34
CA ASP A 110 53.18 -42.90 -41.71
C ASP A 110 52.88 -42.04 -40.47
N LEU A 111 53.90 -41.74 -39.66
CA LEU A 111 53.77 -40.84 -38.51
C LEU A 111 53.43 -39.41 -38.95
N THR A 112 54.10 -38.88 -39.98
CA THR A 112 53.81 -37.55 -40.54
C THR A 112 52.38 -37.48 -41.06
N LYS A 113 51.92 -38.52 -41.75
CA LYS A 113 50.53 -38.59 -42.24
C LYS A 113 49.52 -38.57 -41.08
N LYS A 114 49.72 -39.44 -40.08
CA LYS A 114 48.85 -39.50 -38.89
C LYS A 114 48.85 -38.20 -38.10
N HIS A 115 50.01 -37.55 -37.97
CA HIS A 115 50.14 -36.25 -37.31
C HIS A 115 49.35 -35.18 -38.06
N LYS A 116 49.49 -35.08 -39.39
CA LYS A 116 48.72 -34.13 -40.21
C LYS A 116 47.21 -34.34 -40.08
N GLU A 117 46.75 -35.58 -40.09
CA GLU A 117 45.33 -35.90 -39.88
C GLU A 117 44.85 -35.53 -38.47
N ALA A 118 45.68 -35.76 -37.44
CA ALA A 118 45.35 -35.37 -36.07
C ALA A 118 45.27 -33.85 -35.90
N VAL A 119 46.24 -33.11 -36.44
CA VAL A 119 46.25 -31.64 -36.44
C VAL A 119 45.01 -31.10 -37.13
N GLY A 120 44.67 -31.60 -38.33
CA GLY A 120 43.47 -31.16 -39.04
C GLY A 120 42.17 -31.40 -38.25
N ARG A 121 42.06 -32.53 -37.53
CA ARG A 121 40.92 -32.77 -36.63
C ARG A 121 40.88 -31.80 -35.46
N PHE A 122 42.03 -31.47 -34.87
CA PHE A 122 42.09 -30.48 -33.79
C PHE A 122 41.71 -29.08 -34.27
N GLU A 123 42.24 -28.64 -35.41
CA GLU A 123 41.90 -27.35 -36.03
C GLU A 123 40.40 -27.23 -36.29
N GLN A 124 39.79 -28.27 -36.86
CA GLN A 124 38.34 -28.31 -37.08
C GLN A 124 37.55 -28.26 -35.78
N HIS A 125 37.98 -29.03 -34.76
CA HIS A 125 37.33 -29.03 -33.46
C HIS A 125 37.40 -27.67 -32.78
N THR A 126 38.56 -27.01 -32.81
CA THR A 126 38.76 -25.66 -32.30
C THR A 126 37.87 -24.64 -33.03
N ALA A 127 37.77 -24.72 -34.36
CA ALA A 127 36.90 -23.84 -35.14
C ALA A 127 35.42 -24.00 -34.76
N ASN A 128 34.96 -25.24 -34.55
CA ASN A 128 33.60 -25.52 -34.11
C ASN A 128 33.31 -24.95 -32.72
N ILE A 129 34.23 -25.13 -31.76
CA ILE A 129 34.09 -24.55 -30.41
C ILE A 129 34.00 -23.02 -30.48
N ILE A 130 34.85 -22.37 -31.28
CA ILE A 130 34.84 -20.91 -31.44
C ILE A 130 33.49 -20.44 -31.98
N TYR A 131 32.95 -21.13 -33.00
CA TYR A 131 31.65 -20.82 -33.56
C TYR A 131 30.53 -20.94 -32.51
N GLU A 132 30.50 -22.05 -31.75
CA GLU A 132 29.52 -22.27 -30.69
C GLU A 132 29.60 -21.20 -29.60
N LEU A 133 30.81 -20.80 -29.20
CA LEU A 133 31.02 -19.73 -28.20
C LEU A 133 30.47 -18.38 -28.68
N GLU A 134 30.68 -18.02 -29.95
CA GLU A 134 30.13 -16.78 -30.50
C GLU A 134 28.59 -16.82 -30.60
N GLU A 135 27.99 -17.97 -30.93
CA GLU A 135 26.53 -18.14 -30.89
C GLU A 135 25.98 -18.03 -29.46
N GLN A 136 26.65 -18.62 -28.46
CA GLN A 136 26.26 -18.48 -27.05
C GLN A 136 26.37 -17.02 -26.58
N LYS A 137 27.43 -16.31 -26.98
CA LYS A 137 27.62 -14.90 -26.66
C LYS A 137 26.49 -14.02 -27.22
N LYS A 138 26.03 -14.28 -28.45
CA LYS A 138 24.85 -13.60 -29.02
C LYS A 138 23.60 -13.86 -28.19
N LYS A 139 23.31 -15.12 -27.85
CA LYS A 139 22.15 -15.50 -27.01
C LYS A 139 22.18 -14.81 -25.63
N VAL A 140 23.34 -14.75 -24.99
CA VAL A 140 23.51 -14.06 -23.70
C VAL A 140 23.25 -12.57 -23.84
N SER A 141 23.73 -11.93 -24.92
CA SER A 141 23.48 -10.52 -25.21
C SER A 141 21.98 -10.24 -25.40
N ASP A 142 21.28 -11.09 -26.15
CA ASP A 142 19.84 -10.96 -26.39
C ASP A 142 19.04 -11.12 -25.10
N LEU A 143 19.36 -12.14 -24.28
CA LEU A 143 18.75 -12.34 -22.97
C LEU A 143 18.99 -11.14 -22.03
N LYS A 144 20.18 -10.55 -22.05
CA LYS A 144 20.49 -9.33 -21.27
C LYS A 144 19.64 -8.15 -21.73
N CYS A 145 19.44 -7.99 -23.04
CA CYS A 145 18.56 -6.96 -23.60
C CYS A 145 17.10 -7.17 -23.19
N GLN A 146 16.60 -8.41 -23.28
CA GLN A 146 15.23 -8.77 -22.85
C GLN A 146 15.02 -8.51 -21.36
N LYS A 147 15.95 -8.95 -20.50
CA LYS A 147 15.93 -8.66 -19.06
C LYS A 147 15.84 -7.15 -18.79
N GLY A 148 16.62 -6.33 -19.51
CA GLY A 148 16.57 -4.87 -19.38
C GLY A 148 15.21 -4.27 -19.75
N LYS A 149 14.53 -4.79 -20.78
CA LYS A 149 13.17 -4.35 -21.16
C LYS A 149 12.15 -4.75 -20.09
N LEU A 150 12.24 -5.96 -19.56
CA LEU A 150 11.36 -6.47 -18.52
C LEU A 150 11.48 -5.64 -17.24
N VAL A 151 12.69 -5.36 -16.78
CA VAL A 151 12.95 -4.52 -15.59
C VAL A 151 12.31 -3.14 -15.73
N ARG A 152 12.49 -2.46 -16.87
CA ARG A 152 11.84 -1.16 -17.12
C ARG A 152 10.32 -1.24 -17.13
N HIS A 153 9.75 -2.34 -17.58
CA HIS A 153 8.30 -2.54 -17.55
C HIS A 153 7.80 -2.70 -16.10
N HIS A 154 8.48 -3.52 -15.30
CA HIS A 154 8.16 -3.68 -13.87
C HIS A 154 8.26 -2.36 -13.11
N GLU A 155 9.31 -1.58 -13.32
CA GLU A 155 9.48 -0.27 -12.66
C GLU A 155 8.32 0.69 -12.97
N LYS A 156 7.85 0.72 -14.23
CA LYS A 156 6.66 1.49 -14.61
C LYS A 156 5.39 0.98 -13.94
N GLN A 157 5.22 -0.33 -13.82
CA GLN A 157 4.08 -0.92 -13.12
C GLN A 157 4.10 -0.58 -11.63
N THR A 158 5.26 -0.71 -10.96
CA THR A 158 5.44 -0.33 -9.55
C THR A 158 5.04 1.12 -9.32
N LYS A 159 5.50 2.05 -10.18
CA LYS A 159 5.11 3.46 -10.07
C LYS A 159 3.59 3.65 -10.17
N ARG A 160 2.94 2.99 -11.14
CA ARG A 160 1.49 3.06 -11.31
C ARG A 160 0.73 2.50 -10.10
N ILE A 161 1.23 1.44 -9.48
CA ILE A 161 0.64 0.88 -8.25
C ILE A 161 0.72 1.91 -7.12
N SER A 162 1.89 2.52 -6.89
CA SER A 162 2.05 3.56 -5.87
C SER A 162 1.16 4.78 -6.12
N ASP A 163 1.00 5.21 -7.38
CA ASP A 163 0.09 6.31 -7.73
C ASP A 163 -1.37 5.96 -7.38
N LEU A 164 -1.80 4.72 -7.66
CA LEU A 164 -3.15 4.24 -7.33
C LEU A 164 -3.37 4.09 -5.82
N GLU A 165 -2.37 3.62 -5.08
CA GLU A 165 -2.43 3.53 -3.61
C GLU A 165 -2.60 4.92 -2.97
N CYS A 166 -1.89 5.93 -3.49
CA CYS A 166 -2.05 7.31 -3.06
C CYS A 166 -3.48 7.84 -3.33
N GLN A 167 -4.02 7.61 -4.54
CA GLN A 167 -5.40 7.98 -4.86
C GLN A 167 -6.42 7.29 -3.97
N ASN A 168 -6.23 6.00 -3.68
CA ASN A 168 -7.11 5.25 -2.79
C ASN A 168 -7.08 5.80 -1.36
N GLY A 169 -5.90 6.17 -0.86
CA GLY A 169 -5.76 6.83 0.45
C GLY A 169 -6.53 8.15 0.52
N MET A 170 -6.48 8.98 -0.53
CA MET A 170 -7.24 10.23 -0.61
C MET A 170 -8.76 10.00 -0.63
N LEU A 171 -9.23 8.98 -1.35
CA LEU A 171 -10.65 8.62 -1.39
C LEU A 171 -11.16 8.12 -0.04
N ILE A 172 -10.38 7.27 0.64
CA ILE A 172 -10.72 6.79 1.99
C ILE A 172 -10.87 7.96 2.96
N HIS A 173 -9.90 8.89 2.98
CA HIS A 173 -9.99 10.07 3.83
C HIS A 173 -11.24 10.92 3.52
N SER A 174 -11.59 11.09 2.24
CA SER A 174 -12.80 11.80 1.84
C SER A 174 -14.08 11.09 2.33
N LEU A 175 -14.12 9.77 2.28
CA LEU A 175 -15.26 8.97 2.78
C LEU A 175 -15.37 9.02 4.30
N GLU A 176 -14.25 9.00 5.02
CA GLU A 176 -14.22 9.16 6.48
C GLU A 176 -14.77 10.54 6.88
N GLU A 177 -14.38 11.59 6.16
CA GLU A 177 -14.90 12.94 6.38
C GLU A 177 -16.40 13.05 6.10
N GLN A 178 -16.88 12.51 4.97
CA GLN A 178 -18.30 12.45 4.67
C GLN A 178 -19.08 11.67 5.74
N THR A 179 -18.55 10.55 6.22
CA THR A 179 -19.15 9.75 7.29
C THR A 179 -19.25 10.56 8.59
N ARG A 180 -18.21 11.32 8.92
CA ARG A 180 -18.19 12.21 10.08
C ARG A 180 -19.27 13.30 9.98
N ILE A 181 -19.38 13.94 8.81
CA ILE A 181 -20.41 14.96 8.55
C ILE A 181 -21.81 14.35 8.66
N ALA A 182 -22.05 13.19 8.04
CA ALA A 182 -23.33 12.50 8.11
C ALA A 182 -23.73 12.17 9.56
N SER A 183 -22.81 11.65 10.37
CA SER A 183 -23.06 11.39 11.80
C SER A 183 -23.34 12.66 12.61
N ALA A 184 -22.67 13.78 12.27
CA ALA A 184 -22.93 15.07 12.91
C ALA A 184 -24.33 15.59 12.55
N LEU A 185 -24.74 15.46 11.29
CA LEU A 185 -26.07 15.84 10.82
C LEU A 185 -27.17 14.97 11.47
N GLU A 186 -26.97 13.66 11.55
CA GLU A 186 -27.91 12.74 12.22
C GLU A 186 -28.10 13.11 13.70
N LYS A 187 -27.00 13.45 14.41
CA LYS A 187 -27.07 13.94 15.79
C LYS A 187 -27.81 15.28 15.90
N ARG A 188 -27.68 16.17 14.90
CA ARG A 188 -28.39 17.45 14.86
C ARG A 188 -29.88 17.23 14.64
N ASP A 189 -30.24 16.36 13.70
CA ASP A 189 -31.63 16.01 13.40
C ASP A 189 -32.33 15.39 14.62
N ALA A 190 -31.68 14.44 15.30
CA ALA A 190 -32.20 13.82 16.51
C ALA A 190 -32.47 14.86 17.62
N LYS A 191 -31.54 15.80 17.86
CA LYS A 191 -31.75 16.90 18.82
C LYS A 191 -32.90 17.81 18.41
N MET A 192 -33.04 18.07 17.11
CA MET A 192 -34.09 18.94 16.61
C MET A 192 -35.48 18.29 16.76
N LYS A 193 -35.60 17.00 16.44
CA LYS A 193 -36.81 16.21 16.70
C LYS A 193 -37.17 16.23 18.19
N GLU A 194 -36.20 16.10 19.09
CA GLU A 194 -36.42 16.20 20.54
C GLU A 194 -36.95 17.58 20.95
N VAL A 195 -36.32 18.66 20.48
CA VAL A 195 -36.76 20.04 20.77
C VAL A 195 -38.17 20.30 20.25
N PHE A 196 -38.48 19.93 19.01
CA PHE A 196 -39.82 20.08 18.44
C PHE A 196 -40.87 19.21 19.15
N GLY A 197 -40.50 18.00 19.56
CA GLY A 197 -41.34 17.16 20.40
C GLY A 197 -41.72 17.85 21.71
N ASN A 198 -40.72 18.41 22.42
CA ASN A 198 -40.95 19.13 23.68
C ASN A 198 -41.82 20.39 23.49
N ILE A 199 -41.59 21.17 22.43
CA ILE A 199 -42.41 22.35 22.09
C ILE A 199 -43.85 21.93 21.80
N SER A 200 -44.04 20.90 20.98
CA SER A 200 -45.37 20.39 20.63
C SER A 200 -46.13 19.91 21.87
N SER A 201 -45.49 19.12 22.74
CA SER A 201 -46.11 18.66 23.99
C SER A 201 -46.54 19.84 24.88
N THR A 202 -45.74 20.89 24.95
CA THR A 202 -46.09 22.10 25.72
C THR A 202 -47.29 22.82 25.10
N MET A 203 -47.31 22.98 23.78
CA MET A 203 -48.44 23.59 23.05
C MET A 203 -49.72 22.77 23.16
N PHE A 204 -49.64 21.43 23.12
CA PHE A 204 -50.79 20.55 23.33
C PHE A 204 -51.40 20.69 24.73
N LEU A 205 -50.57 20.76 25.78
CA LEU A 205 -51.07 20.97 27.15
C LEU A 205 -51.75 22.34 27.29
N GLU A 206 -51.21 23.38 26.65
CA GLU A 206 -51.83 24.71 26.64
C GLU A 206 -53.15 24.71 25.84
N LEU A 207 -53.22 23.99 24.72
CA LEU A 207 -54.46 23.81 23.96
C LEU A 207 -55.52 23.09 24.79
N GLU A 208 -55.16 21.99 25.45
CA GLU A 208 -56.07 21.24 26.33
C GLU A 208 -56.60 22.13 27.46
N TYR A 209 -55.73 22.94 28.07
CA TYR A 209 -56.12 23.92 29.07
C TYR A 209 -57.07 25.01 28.52
N GLN A 210 -56.80 25.55 27.33
CA GLN A 210 -57.66 26.56 26.70
C GLN A 210 -59.01 25.96 26.31
N GLU A 211 -59.04 24.72 25.82
CA GLU A 211 -60.27 24.02 25.46
C GLU A 211 -61.14 23.75 26.70
N GLU A 212 -60.54 23.32 27.82
CA GLU A 212 -61.23 23.15 29.11
C GLU A 212 -61.83 24.49 29.60
N LEU A 213 -61.07 25.58 29.55
CA LEU A 213 -61.53 26.93 29.88
C LEU A 213 -62.69 27.40 29.00
N ILE A 214 -62.61 27.19 27.68
CA ILE A 214 -63.67 27.57 26.74
C ILE A 214 -64.96 26.78 27.04
N ASN A 215 -64.83 25.51 27.39
CA ASN A 215 -65.97 24.63 27.71
C ASN A 215 -66.67 25.01 29.04
N GLU A 216 -65.95 25.61 30.00
CA GLU A 216 -66.54 26.08 31.27
C GLU A 216 -67.26 27.44 31.16
N MET A 217 -66.97 28.25 30.14
CA MET A 217 -67.52 29.61 29.99
C MET A 217 -68.94 29.63 29.42
N THR A 218 -69.71 30.68 29.76
CA THR A 218 -71.05 30.86 29.20
C THR A 218 -70.99 31.18 27.69
N PRO A 219 -71.98 30.72 26.88
CA PRO A 219 -72.00 30.96 25.44
C PRO A 219 -71.98 32.47 25.12
N GLY A 220 -70.82 32.98 24.69
CA GLY A 220 -70.59 34.40 24.38
C GLY A 220 -69.28 34.97 24.95
N GLU A 221 -68.76 34.42 26.06
CA GLU A 221 -67.52 34.89 26.69
C GLU A 221 -66.25 34.22 26.14
N GLY A 222 -66.37 32.99 25.62
CA GLY A 222 -65.24 32.22 25.07
C GLY A 222 -64.61 32.78 23.79
N GLY A 223 -65.28 33.73 23.11
CA GLY A 223 -64.78 34.34 21.87
C GLY A 223 -63.45 35.08 22.02
N PHE A 224 -63.05 35.40 23.27
CA PHE A 224 -61.76 36.03 23.57
C PHE A 224 -60.56 35.07 23.38
N PHE A 225 -60.74 33.77 23.61
CA PHE A 225 -59.67 32.76 23.53
C PHE A 225 -59.62 32.06 22.16
N GLN A 226 -60.68 32.17 21.35
CA GLN A 226 -60.75 31.55 20.01
C GLN A 226 -59.55 31.89 19.09
N PRO A 227 -59.07 33.15 19.01
CA PRO A 227 -57.95 33.50 18.13
C PRO A 227 -56.62 32.87 18.57
N SER A 228 -56.35 32.80 19.88
CA SER A 228 -55.13 32.16 20.41
C SER A 228 -55.18 30.65 20.25
N HIS A 229 -56.34 30.04 20.50
CA HIS A 229 -56.57 28.61 20.32
C HIS A 229 -56.33 28.18 18.86
N ASN A 230 -56.94 28.86 17.89
CA ASN A 230 -56.74 28.53 16.47
C ASN A 230 -55.28 28.68 16.03
N THR A 231 -54.59 29.71 16.53
CA THR A 231 -53.16 29.90 16.24
C THR A 231 -52.32 28.75 16.80
N LEU A 232 -52.63 28.27 18.00
CA LEU A 232 -51.92 27.14 18.61
C LEU A 232 -52.22 25.82 17.87
N VAL A 233 -53.46 25.60 17.44
CA VAL A 233 -53.84 24.43 16.60
C VAL A 233 -53.03 24.42 15.30
N ASP A 234 -52.98 25.55 14.59
CA ASP A 234 -52.21 25.67 13.34
C ASP A 234 -50.71 25.39 13.56
N LEU A 235 -50.13 25.93 14.64
CA LEU A 235 -48.72 25.70 14.97
C LEU A 235 -48.42 24.24 15.31
N VAL A 236 -49.31 23.58 16.06
CA VAL A 236 -49.17 22.17 16.42
C VAL A 236 -49.31 21.27 15.19
N GLU A 237 -50.22 21.58 14.28
CA GLU A 237 -50.38 20.84 13.02
C GLU A 237 -49.11 20.96 12.14
N ILE A 238 -48.54 22.17 12.02
CA ILE A 238 -47.30 22.41 11.27
C ILE A 238 -46.13 21.61 11.86
N ILE A 239 -45.93 21.65 13.19
CA ILE A 239 -44.83 20.90 13.82
C ILE A 239 -45.08 19.39 13.73
N GLY A 240 -46.34 18.95 13.81
CA GLY A 240 -46.73 17.57 13.57
C GLY A 240 -46.31 17.09 12.18
N GLN A 241 -46.58 17.87 11.14
CA GLN A 241 -46.16 17.56 9.77
C GLN A 241 -44.62 17.51 9.60
N TRP A 242 -43.88 18.34 10.33
CA TRP A 242 -42.40 18.33 10.31
C TRP A 242 -41.79 17.14 11.05
N THR A 243 -42.51 16.55 12.00
CA THR A 243 -42.00 15.47 12.86
C THR A 243 -42.49 14.08 12.46
N THR A 244 -43.50 13.99 11.58
CA THR A 244 -43.94 12.71 11.02
C THR A 244 -42.88 12.09 10.09
N ASP A 245 -42.46 10.87 10.44
CA ASP A 245 -41.45 10.02 9.76
C ASP A 245 -41.89 9.53 8.37
N ASP A 246 -42.51 10.38 7.54
CA ASP A 246 -42.89 9.97 6.20
C ASP A 246 -41.65 9.89 5.29
N LYS A 247 -41.55 8.78 4.55
CA LYS A 247 -40.42 8.42 3.67
C LYS A 247 -40.21 9.39 2.51
N HIS A 248 -41.06 10.40 2.38
CA HIS A 248 -41.02 11.47 1.37
C HIS A 248 -40.55 12.82 1.92
N SER A 249 -40.06 12.88 3.16
CA SER A 249 -39.46 14.07 3.76
C SER A 249 -38.05 14.39 3.20
N GLU A 250 -37.87 14.23 1.89
CA GLU A 250 -36.69 14.71 1.15
C GLU A 250 -36.77 16.24 0.93
N MET A 251 -37.88 16.87 1.33
CA MET A 251 -38.02 18.33 1.41
C MET A 251 -37.46 18.93 2.72
N MET A 252 -37.11 18.13 3.72
CA MET A 252 -36.55 18.63 4.97
C MET A 252 -35.05 18.84 4.81
N PHE A 253 -34.68 20.12 4.67
CA PHE A 253 -33.31 20.64 4.69
C PHE A 253 -32.51 20.53 3.39
N ASN A 254 -32.95 21.25 2.35
CA ASN A 254 -31.97 21.83 1.44
C ASN A 254 -31.08 22.80 2.25
N LEU A 255 -29.86 22.36 2.58
CA LEU A 255 -28.88 23.10 3.38
C LEU A 255 -28.41 24.42 2.73
N GLU A 256 -28.80 24.71 1.48
CA GLU A 256 -28.56 26.02 0.87
C GLU A 256 -29.39 27.15 1.53
N ASP A 257 -30.47 26.82 2.25
CA ASP A 257 -31.38 27.77 2.91
C ASP A 257 -31.28 27.78 4.46
N GLU A 258 -30.11 27.44 5.01
CA GLU A 258 -29.82 27.53 6.46
C GLU A 258 -30.21 28.87 7.14
N PRO A 259 -30.02 30.07 6.53
CA PRO A 259 -30.45 31.33 7.15
C PRO A 259 -31.98 31.49 7.23
N HIS A 260 -32.74 30.83 6.35
CA HIS A 260 -34.20 30.96 6.33
C HIS A 260 -34.86 30.19 7.49
N PHE A 261 -34.25 29.07 7.88
CA PHE A 261 -34.69 28.26 9.02
C PHE A 261 -34.39 28.94 10.36
N GLU A 262 -33.19 29.52 10.54
CA GLU A 262 -32.89 30.30 11.75
C GLU A 262 -33.85 31.48 11.92
N GLN A 263 -34.24 32.12 10.81
CA GLN A 263 -35.18 33.23 10.82
C GLN A 263 -36.60 32.78 11.19
N LEU A 264 -37.08 31.67 10.64
CA LEU A 264 -38.38 31.09 11.00
C LEU A 264 -38.42 30.64 12.47
N TYR A 265 -37.35 30.01 12.96
CA TYR A 265 -37.23 29.59 14.35
C TYR A 265 -37.23 30.79 15.31
N ALA A 266 -36.50 31.86 14.97
CA ALA A 266 -36.49 33.11 15.73
C ALA A 266 -37.87 33.80 15.75
N GLU A 267 -38.59 33.78 14.62
CA GLU A 267 -39.93 34.35 14.53
C GLU A 267 -40.95 33.56 15.37
N LEU A 268 -40.89 32.22 15.33
CA LEU A 268 -41.73 31.33 16.13
C LEU A 268 -41.50 31.54 17.63
N LEU A 269 -40.23 31.59 18.07
CA LEU A 269 -39.88 31.90 19.45
C LEU A 269 -40.37 33.29 19.87
N SER A 270 -40.26 34.28 19.00
CA SER A 270 -40.73 35.64 19.26
C SER A 270 -42.24 35.67 19.49
N ARG A 271 -43.01 35.03 18.61
CA ARG A 271 -44.49 34.96 18.73
C ARG A 271 -44.93 34.23 19.99
N PHE A 272 -44.27 33.11 20.32
CA PHE A 272 -44.55 32.37 21.55
C PHE A 272 -44.26 33.18 22.81
N ASN A 273 -43.11 33.87 22.85
CA ASN A 273 -42.75 34.75 23.97
C ASN A 273 -43.74 35.91 24.12
N GLU A 274 -44.17 36.51 23.02
CA GLU A 274 -45.13 37.60 23.02
C GLU A 274 -46.51 37.16 23.55
N GLN A 275 -47.02 36.02 23.09
CA GLN A 275 -48.26 35.44 23.60
C GLN A 275 -48.15 35.05 25.09
N SER A 276 -47.05 34.42 25.50
CA SER A 276 -46.80 34.08 26.91
C SER A 276 -46.79 35.32 27.81
N CYS A 277 -46.20 36.43 27.35
CA CYS A 277 -46.24 37.71 28.05
C CYS A 277 -47.66 38.28 28.15
N GLN A 278 -48.46 38.23 27.08
CA GLN A 278 -49.84 38.71 27.09
C GLN A 278 -50.71 37.91 28.08
N VAL A 279 -50.59 36.58 28.08
CA VAL A 279 -51.32 35.70 29.02
C VAL A 279 -50.91 36.00 30.46
N LYS A 280 -49.61 36.15 30.75
CA LYS A 280 -49.13 36.53 32.10
C LYS A 280 -49.68 37.88 32.57
N MET A 281 -49.75 38.88 31.69
CA MET A 281 -50.32 40.18 32.04
C MET A 281 -51.83 40.10 32.31
N GLN A 282 -52.56 39.27 31.57
CA GLN A 282 -53.99 39.06 31.81
C GLN A 282 -54.24 38.31 33.13
N ALA A 283 -53.45 37.28 33.42
CA ALA A 283 -53.50 36.56 34.70
C ALA A 283 -53.25 37.51 35.89
N MET A 284 -52.30 38.44 35.78
CA MET A 284 -52.09 39.47 36.81
C MET A 284 -53.28 40.42 36.98
N LYS A 285 -53.92 40.83 35.87
CA LYS A 285 -55.14 41.67 35.93
C LYS A 285 -56.30 40.93 36.62
N LEU A 286 -56.50 39.66 36.27
CA LEU A 286 -57.53 38.82 36.89
C LEU A 286 -57.27 38.59 38.38
N ASN A 287 -56.03 38.30 38.78
CA ASN A 287 -55.67 38.17 40.19
C ASN A 287 -55.93 39.46 40.99
N ARG A 288 -55.65 40.62 40.39
CA ARG A 288 -55.94 41.91 41.02
C ARG A 288 -57.45 42.14 41.16
N GLN A 289 -58.23 41.81 40.13
CA GLN A 289 -59.69 41.91 40.18
C GLN A 289 -60.28 40.97 41.23
N LYS A 290 -59.79 39.72 41.31
CA LYS A 290 -60.17 38.75 42.34
C LYS A 290 -59.92 39.30 43.75
N GLY A 291 -58.75 39.90 43.99
CA GLY A 291 -58.44 40.54 45.27
C GLY A 291 -59.42 41.65 45.65
N MET A 292 -59.83 42.50 44.69
CA MET A 292 -60.85 43.53 44.95
C MET A 292 -62.23 42.93 45.25
N ILE A 293 -62.60 41.85 44.57
CA ILE A 293 -63.88 41.16 44.82
C ILE A 293 -63.88 40.52 46.22
N ASP A 294 -62.79 39.88 46.62
CA ASP A 294 -62.65 39.28 47.94
C ASP A 294 -62.73 40.35 49.05
N GLU A 295 -62.11 41.51 48.84
CA GLU A 295 -62.19 42.66 49.74
C GLU A 295 -63.63 43.23 49.82
N GLN A 296 -64.28 43.45 48.67
CA GLN A 296 -65.68 43.85 48.62
C GLN A 296 -66.59 42.84 49.33
N ARG A 297 -66.38 41.55 49.11
CA ARG A 297 -67.14 40.48 49.77
C ARG A 297 -66.94 40.51 51.29
N SER A 298 -65.73 40.78 51.77
CA SER A 298 -65.45 40.94 53.20
C SER A 298 -66.23 42.13 53.79
N THR A 299 -66.22 43.28 53.12
CA THR A 299 -66.97 44.47 53.58
C THR A 299 -68.48 44.23 53.62
N ILE A 300 -69.05 43.52 52.64
CA ILE A 300 -70.46 43.14 52.63
C ILE A 300 -70.77 42.26 53.84
N PHE A 301 -69.94 41.26 54.13
CA PHE A 301 -70.12 40.35 55.26
C PHE A 301 -70.10 41.10 56.61
N GLU A 302 -69.22 42.09 56.74
CA GLU A 302 -69.11 42.93 57.93
C GLU A 302 -70.34 43.84 58.10
N LEU A 303 -70.82 44.46 57.02
CA LEU A 303 -72.07 45.24 57.02
C LEU A 303 -73.29 44.37 57.37
N GLU A 304 -73.37 43.15 56.86
CA GLU A 304 -74.43 42.20 57.23
C GLU A 304 -74.40 41.81 58.71
N ALA A 305 -73.21 41.67 59.29
CA ALA A 305 -73.04 41.43 60.73
C ALA A 305 -73.49 42.63 61.57
N GLN A 306 -73.11 43.85 61.17
CA GLN A 306 -73.55 45.09 61.82
C GLN A 306 -75.08 45.26 61.74
N LYS A 307 -75.68 44.98 60.59
CA LYS A 307 -77.14 45.00 60.40
C LYS A 307 -77.84 44.02 61.36
N ARG A 308 -77.33 42.79 61.49
CA ARG A 308 -77.87 41.80 62.44
C ARG A 308 -77.77 42.25 63.89
N LYS A 309 -76.65 42.87 64.28
CA LYS A 309 -76.47 43.42 65.61
C LYS A 309 -77.47 44.55 65.90
N LEU A 310 -77.60 45.52 64.99
CA LEU A 310 -78.54 46.62 65.14
C LEU A 310 -79.99 46.14 65.26
N ALA A 311 -80.37 45.11 64.50
CA ALA A 311 -81.69 44.49 64.59
C ALA A 311 -81.92 43.85 65.97
N SER A 312 -80.91 43.15 66.51
CA SER A 312 -80.97 42.58 67.87
C SER A 312 -81.06 43.65 68.96
N ASP A 313 -80.30 44.75 68.83
CA ASP A 313 -80.32 45.87 69.78
C ASP A 313 -81.69 46.59 69.76
N LEU A 314 -82.32 46.72 68.58
CA LEU A 314 -83.68 47.24 68.42
C LEU A 314 -84.72 46.33 69.06
N GLU A 315 -84.62 45.02 68.87
CA GLU A 315 -85.52 44.03 69.50
C GLU A 315 -85.39 44.06 71.04
N GLU A 316 -84.17 44.24 71.57
CA GLU A 316 -83.95 44.44 73.01
C GLU A 316 -84.55 45.77 73.51
N GLN A 317 -84.43 46.86 72.75
CA GLN A 317 -85.08 48.12 73.11
C GLN A 317 -86.60 48.03 73.09
N ASP A 318 -87.19 47.42 72.06
CA ASP A 318 -88.64 47.17 72.00
C ASP A 318 -89.10 46.33 73.20
N GLY A 319 -88.33 45.30 73.57
CA GLY A 319 -88.57 44.52 74.79
C GLY A 319 -88.52 45.35 76.07
N ARG A 320 -87.52 46.24 76.21
CA ARG A 320 -87.40 47.15 77.37
C ARG A 320 -88.54 48.17 77.43
N VAL A 321 -88.95 48.72 76.30
CA VAL A 321 -90.11 49.64 76.20
C VAL A 321 -91.39 48.91 76.57
N ALA A 322 -91.59 47.69 76.08
CA ALA A 322 -92.72 46.85 76.46
C ALA A 322 -92.74 46.56 77.97
N SER A 323 -91.61 46.23 78.59
CA SER A 323 -91.51 46.03 80.04
C SER A 323 -91.76 47.32 80.85
N LEU A 324 -91.31 48.48 80.37
CA LEU A 324 -91.61 49.77 81.01
C LEU A 324 -93.09 50.11 80.94
N LEU A 325 -93.75 49.84 79.80
CA LEU A 325 -95.20 49.99 79.66
C LEU A 325 -95.96 49.06 80.61
N GLU A 326 -95.54 47.80 80.75
CA GLU A 326 -96.12 46.84 81.70
C GLU A 326 -95.92 47.28 83.17
N CYS A 327 -94.76 47.87 83.52
CA CYS A 327 -94.53 48.46 84.84
C CYS A 327 -95.38 49.71 85.12
N LEU A 328 -95.69 50.51 84.10
CA LEU A 328 -96.58 51.67 84.21
C LEU A 328 -98.05 51.26 84.32
N GLU A 329 -98.42 50.14 83.70
CA GLU A 329 -99.77 49.57 83.81
C GLU A 329 -99.99 48.83 85.15
N GLY A 330 -98.93 48.24 85.71
CA GLY A 330 -98.94 47.57 87.02
C GLY A 330 -98.81 48.50 88.23
N ASN A 331 -98.25 49.70 88.06
CA ASN A 331 -98.20 50.76 89.08
C ASN A 331 -99.15 51.88 88.67
N GLY A 332 -100.41 51.83 89.11
CA GLY A 332 -101.44 52.83 88.85
C GLY A 332 -101.00 54.26 89.23
N VAL A 333 -100.32 54.92 88.31
CA VAL A 333 -99.89 56.32 88.38
C VAL A 333 -100.45 57.00 87.14
N GLU A 334 -101.54 57.74 87.34
CA GLU A 334 -102.01 58.76 86.40
C GLU A 334 -100.89 59.77 86.16
N PHE A 335 -100.26 59.70 84.99
CA PHE A 335 -99.48 60.81 84.46
C PHE A 335 -100.34 61.59 83.47
N THR A 336 -101.07 62.57 84.00
CA THR A 336 -101.43 63.76 83.24
C THR A 336 -100.15 64.52 82.89
N PHE A 337 -99.77 64.55 81.62
CA PHE A 337 -99.05 65.71 81.09
C PHE A 337 -99.59 66.08 79.70
N LEU A 338 -100.29 67.22 79.73
CA LEU A 338 -100.66 68.05 78.59
C LEU A 338 -99.40 68.72 78.02
N TRP A 339 -99.30 68.66 76.69
CA TRP A 339 -98.71 69.61 75.74
C TRP A 339 -97.70 70.67 76.24
N ASN A 340 -96.49 70.61 75.67
CA ASN A 340 -96.07 71.60 74.67
C ASN A 340 -95.29 70.91 73.53
#